data_AF-A0A1C5FZW4-F1
#
_entry.id   AF-A0A1C5FZW4-F1
#
_cell.length_a   1.000
_cell.length_b   1.000
_cell.length_c   1.000
_cell.angle_alpha   90.00
_cell.angle_beta   90.00
_cell.angle_gamma   90.00
#
_symmetry.space_group_name_H-M   'P 1'
#
loop_
_entity.id
_entity.type
_entity.pdbx_description
1 polymer ?
#
loop_
_entity_poly.entity_id
_entity_poly.type
_entity_poly.pdbx_seq_one_letter_code
_entity_poly.pdbx_strand_id
1 'polypeptide(L)'
;MSRTATQLATAVRRARRDATAEVTVLADRPDATVVRCGHVVAKAHPPGTDPAELAVRLGVAAHPRCAGILLPPVDGMAPLPDGRMVTLWPYGEPVAPDAPDAAPWAEAGSLLARLHAGPVGEL
;
A
#
# COMPACT_ATOMS: atom_id res chain seq x y z
N MET A 1 -9.64 16.76 5.53
CA MET A 1 -9.67 15.38 5.00
C MET A 1 -10.73 15.30 3.92
N SER A 2 -10.40 14.70 2.78
CA SER A 2 -11.35 14.43 1.70
C SER A 2 -12.44 13.43 2.12
N ARG A 3 -13.52 13.35 1.34
CA ARG A 3 -14.56 12.32 1.53
C ARG A 3 -13.98 10.90 1.49
N THR A 4 -13.08 10.65 0.54
CA THR A 4 -12.39 9.36 0.39
C THR A 4 -11.54 9.04 1.62
N ALA A 5 -10.80 10.01 2.17
CA ALA A 5 -10.03 9.82 3.40
C ALA A 5 -10.90 9.45 4.60
N THR A 6 -12.06 10.10 4.76
CA THR A 6 -13.02 9.77 5.82
C THR A 6 -13.63 8.38 5.63
N GLN A 7 -14.01 8.02 4.40
CA GLN A 7 -14.54 6.69 4.08
C GLN A 7 -13.50 5.60 4.33
N LEU A 8 -12.25 5.81 3.91
CA LEU A 8 -11.15 4.87 4.11
C LEU A 8 -10.81 4.71 5.59
N ALA A 9 -10.77 5.81 6.36
CA ALA A 9 -10.57 5.77 7.81
C ALA A 9 -11.68 4.98 8.52
N THR A 10 -12.94 5.17 8.11
CA THR A 10 -14.08 4.43 8.67
C THR A 10 -14.00 2.95 8.31
N ALA A 11 -13.69 2.64 7.04
CA ALA A 11 -13.60 1.27 6.56
C ALA A 11 -12.47 0.50 7.25
N VAL A 12 -11.28 1.09 7.39
CA VAL A 12 -10.13 0.41 8.03
C VAL A 12 -10.40 0.13 9.52
N ARG A 13 -11.07 1.05 10.24
CA ARG A 13 -11.50 0.82 11.63
C ARG A 13 -12.47 -0.36 11.73
N ARG A 14 -13.45 -0.42 10.82
CA ARG A 14 -14.43 -1.53 10.80
C ARG A 14 -13.78 -2.87 10.48
N ALA A 15 -12.85 -2.90 9.53
CA ALA A 15 -12.12 -4.11 9.16
C ALA A 15 -11.19 -4.59 10.29
N ARG A 16 -10.68 -3.66 11.11
CA ARG A 16 -9.76 -3.93 12.22
C ARG A 16 -10.46 -3.68 13.56
N ARG A 17 -11.46 -4.51 13.89
CA ARG A 17 -12.31 -4.37 15.09
C ARG A 17 -11.55 -4.27 16.42
N ASP A 18 -10.31 -4.77 16.48
CA ASP A 18 -9.45 -4.69 17.68
C ASP A 18 -8.56 -3.43 17.71
N ALA A 19 -8.60 -2.59 16.68
CA ALA A 19 -7.78 -1.39 16.60
C ALA A 19 -8.43 -0.23 17.35
N THR A 20 -8.11 -0.10 18.63
CA THR A 20 -8.19 1.18 19.37
C THR A 20 -7.17 2.19 18.86
N ALA A 21 -6.31 1.79 17.93
CA ALA A 21 -5.28 2.61 17.32
C ALA A 21 -5.86 3.82 16.60
N GLU A 22 -5.19 4.96 16.78
CA GLU A 22 -5.49 6.18 16.04
C GLU A 22 -5.35 5.95 14.53
N VAL A 23 -6.21 6.59 13.75
CA VAL A 23 -6.11 6.61 12.30
C VAL A 23 -5.46 7.91 11.86
N THR A 24 -4.32 7.80 11.19
CA THR A 24 -3.58 8.94 10.65
C THR A 24 -3.65 8.94 9.13
N VAL A 25 -3.92 10.08 8.52
CA VAL A 25 -3.84 10.23 7.07
C VAL A 25 -2.38 10.45 6.69
N LEU A 26 -1.81 9.55 5.90
CA LEU A 26 -0.43 9.67 5.41
C LEU A 26 -0.37 10.45 4.08
N ALA A 27 -1.38 10.27 3.23
CA ALA A 27 -1.52 11.01 1.98
C ALA A 27 -3.00 11.13 1.60
N ASP A 28 -3.39 12.27 1.04
CA ASP A 28 -4.75 12.51 0.55
C ASP A 28 -4.69 13.32 -0.75
N ARG A 29 -4.52 12.60 -1.86
CA ARG A 29 -4.35 13.17 -3.20
C ARG A 29 -5.37 12.53 -4.16
N PRO A 30 -5.71 13.18 -5.29
CA PRO A 30 -6.71 12.65 -6.22
C PRO A 30 -6.38 11.23 -6.75
N ASP A 31 -5.10 10.97 -6.97
CA ASP A 31 -4.52 9.72 -7.47
C ASP A 31 -4.40 8.64 -6.39
N ALA A 32 -4.28 9.00 -5.11
CA ALA A 32 -4.26 8.02 -4.04
C ALA A 32 -4.54 8.66 -2.68
N THR A 33 -5.33 7.96 -1.87
CA THR A 33 -5.51 8.27 -0.45
C THR A 33 -4.95 7.14 0.37
N VAL A 34 -4.14 7.46 1.37
CA VAL A 34 -3.41 6.51 2.21
C VAL A 34 -3.64 6.86 3.68
N VAL A 35 -4.15 5.90 4.45
CA VAL A 35 -4.33 6.04 5.90
C VAL A 35 -3.62 4.92 6.63
N ARG A 36 -3.08 5.22 7.81
CA ARG A 36 -2.50 4.25 8.74
C ARG A 36 -3.48 3.98 9.87
N CYS A 37 -3.62 2.71 10.25
CA CYS A 37 -4.29 2.26 11.46
C CYS A 37 -3.39 1.23 12.16
N GLY A 38 -2.75 1.61 13.26
CA GLY A 38 -1.76 0.76 13.95
C GLY A 38 -0.56 0.40 13.05
N HIS A 39 -0.37 -0.89 12.79
CA HIS A 39 0.70 -1.44 11.95
C HIS A 39 0.27 -1.72 10.50
N VAL A 40 -0.90 -1.22 10.07
CA VAL A 40 -1.39 -1.40 8.69
C VAL A 40 -1.68 -0.07 8.04
N VAL A 41 -1.41 -0.03 6.74
CA VAL A 41 -1.76 1.04 5.82
C VAL A 41 -2.87 0.57 4.91
N ALA A 42 -3.94 1.36 4.80
CA ALA A 42 -4.95 1.20 3.77
C ALA A 42 -4.70 2.23 2.66
N LYS A 43 -4.68 1.78 1.42
CA LYS A 43 -4.52 2.63 0.23
C LYS A 43 -5.77 2.52 -0.63
N ALA A 44 -6.48 3.63 -0.80
CA ALA A 44 -7.50 3.78 -1.83
C ALA A 44 -6.82 4.17 -3.15
N HIS A 45 -7.06 3.38 -4.20
CA HIS A 45 -6.52 3.57 -5.54
C HIS A 45 -7.31 4.66 -6.30
N PRO A 46 -6.80 5.16 -7.45
CA PRO A 46 -7.55 6.08 -8.29
C PRO A 46 -8.93 5.54 -8.68
N PRO A 47 -9.94 6.39 -8.93
CA PRO A 47 -11.20 5.97 -9.52
C PRO A 47 -10.95 5.31 -10.88
N GLY A 48 -11.72 4.26 -11.20
CA GLY A 48 -11.56 3.53 -12.46
C GLY A 48 -10.36 2.58 -12.51
N THR A 49 -9.66 2.35 -11.38
CA THR A 49 -8.65 1.28 -11.31
C THR A 49 -9.29 -0.06 -11.63
N ASP A 50 -8.78 -0.75 -12.66
CA ASP A 50 -9.24 -2.08 -13.04
C ASP A 50 -8.94 -3.12 -11.93
N PRO A 51 -9.95 -3.82 -11.40
CA PRO A 51 -9.75 -4.81 -10.34
C PRO A 51 -8.89 -6.01 -10.75
N ALA A 52 -8.98 -6.48 -12.01
CA ALA A 52 -8.21 -7.61 -12.51
C ALA A 52 -6.74 -7.22 -12.68
N GLU A 53 -6.44 -6.06 -13.25
CA GLU A 53 -5.07 -5.56 -13.34
C GLU A 53 -4.46 -5.26 -11.96
N LEU A 54 -5.27 -4.77 -11.03
CA LEU A 54 -4.84 -4.58 -9.65
C LEU A 54 -4.52 -5.93 -8.99
N ALA A 55 -5.36 -6.95 -9.19
CA ALA A 55 -5.11 -8.30 -8.67
C ALA A 55 -3.79 -8.89 -9.20
N VAL A 56 -3.47 -8.71 -10.48
CA VAL A 56 -2.17 -9.12 -11.06
C VAL A 56 -1.01 -8.44 -10.33
N ARG A 57 -1.06 -7.11 -10.15
CA ARG A 57 -0.01 -6.36 -9.44
C ARG A 57 0.18 -6.81 -7.99
N LEU A 58 -0.92 -7.11 -7.29
CA LEU A 58 -0.88 -7.65 -5.94
C LEU A 58 -0.32 -9.07 -5.90
N GLY A 59 -0.65 -9.90 -6.89
CA GLY A 59 -0.09 -11.25 -7.07
C GLY A 59 1.43 -11.21 -7.23
N VAL A 60 1.94 -10.33 -8.10
CA VAL A 60 3.39 -10.12 -8.27
C VAL A 60 4.04 -9.67 -6.96
N ALA A 61 3.45 -8.70 -6.25
CA ALA A 61 3.98 -8.23 -4.97
C ALA A 61 3.99 -9.33 -3.88
N ALA A 62 3.05 -10.28 -3.94
CA ALA A 62 2.95 -11.41 -3.03
C ALA A 62 3.75 -12.66 -3.48
N HIS A 63 4.30 -12.66 -4.69
CA HIS A 63 4.88 -13.86 -5.28
C HIS A 63 6.14 -14.30 -4.50
N PRO A 64 6.36 -15.62 -4.26
CA PRO A 64 7.50 -16.09 -3.48
C PRO A 64 8.87 -15.65 -4.03
N ARG A 65 9.00 -15.51 -5.35
CA ARG A 65 10.25 -15.00 -5.98
C ARG A 65 10.51 -13.52 -5.69
N CYS A 66 9.50 -12.76 -5.28
CA CYS A 66 9.61 -11.37 -4.88
C CYS A 66 9.77 -11.20 -3.36
N ALA A 67 9.80 -12.29 -2.58
CA ALA A 67 10.01 -12.24 -1.14
C ALA A 67 11.34 -11.54 -0.80
N GLY A 68 11.28 -10.54 0.08
CA GLY A 68 12.45 -9.72 0.42
C GLY A 68 12.87 -8.71 -0.66
N ILE A 69 12.11 -8.59 -1.76
CA ILE A 69 12.28 -7.58 -2.81
C ILE A 69 11.08 -6.63 -2.79
N LEU A 70 9.87 -7.17 -2.88
CA LEU A 70 8.62 -6.44 -2.78
C LEU A 70 7.95 -6.76 -1.43
N LEU A 71 7.22 -5.78 -0.91
CA LEU A 71 6.39 -5.97 0.26
C LEU A 71 5.10 -6.68 -0.18
N PRO A 72 4.74 -7.84 0.37
CA PRO A 72 3.45 -8.45 0.08
C PRO A 72 2.32 -7.62 0.72
N PRO A 73 1.16 -7.46 0.03
CA PRO A 73 -0.02 -6.91 0.67
C PRO A 73 -0.50 -7.82 1.80
N VAL A 74 -1.13 -7.24 2.83
CA VAL A 74 -1.79 -8.02 3.89
C VAL A 74 -3.04 -8.69 3.33
N ASP A 75 -3.88 -7.90 2.65
CA ASP A 75 -5.13 -8.33 2.04
C ASP A 75 -5.71 -7.21 1.13
N GLY A 76 -6.76 -7.53 0.38
CA GLY A 76 -7.67 -6.55 -0.20
C GLY A 76 -8.78 -6.15 0.78
N MET A 77 -9.50 -5.08 0.45
CA MET A 77 -10.76 -4.73 1.09
C MET A 77 -11.86 -4.56 0.03
N ALA A 78 -13.11 -4.66 0.49
CA ALA A 78 -14.24 -4.26 -0.34
C ALA A 78 -14.07 -2.80 -0.81
N PRO A 79 -14.56 -2.45 -2.02
CA PRO A 79 -14.51 -1.08 -2.52
C PRO A 79 -15.14 -0.09 -1.53
N LEU A 80 -14.62 1.14 -1.52
CA LEU A 80 -15.26 2.24 -0.79
C LEU A 80 -16.63 2.59 -1.41
N PRO A 81 -17.50 3.32 -0.68
CA PRO A 81 -18.78 3.77 -1.24
C PRO A 81 -18.65 4.66 -2.48
N ASP A 82 -17.49 5.29 -2.70
CA ASP A 82 -17.18 6.04 -3.92
C ASP A 82 -16.66 5.16 -5.07
N GLY A 83 -16.65 3.84 -4.89
CA GLY A 83 -16.24 2.83 -5.88
C GLY A 83 -14.74 2.56 -5.95
N ARG A 84 -13.91 3.30 -5.20
CA ARG A 84 -12.45 3.09 -5.23
C ARG A 84 -12.07 1.75 -4.60
N MET A 85 -11.17 1.02 -5.27
CA MET A 85 -10.54 -0.17 -4.72
C MET A 85 -9.61 0.17 -3.57
N VAL A 86 -9.53 -0.72 -2.57
CA VAL A 86 -8.67 -0.55 -1.39
C VAL A 86 -7.80 -1.78 -1.19
N THR A 87 -6.50 -1.54 -0.91
CA THR A 87 -5.57 -2.60 -0.52
C THR A 87 -4.90 -2.28 0.81
N LEU A 88 -4.56 -3.33 1.56
CA LEU A 88 -3.93 -3.26 2.87
C LEU A 88 -2.47 -3.69 2.81
N TRP A 89 -1.62 -2.97 3.53
CA TRP A 89 -0.17 -3.18 3.54
C TRP A 89 0.37 -3.12 4.97
N PRO A 90 1.46 -3.85 5.27
CA PRO A 90 2.20 -3.60 6.50
C PRO A 90 2.73 -2.17 6.52
N TYR A 91 2.65 -1.50 7.68
CA TYR A 91 3.27 -0.19 7.85
C TYR A 91 4.77 -0.37 8.14
N GLY A 92 5.61 0.24 7.31
CA GLY A 92 7.06 0.38 7.55
C GLY A 92 7.42 1.82 7.93
N GLU A 93 8.70 2.04 8.20
CA GLU A 93 9.25 3.37 8.44
C GLU A 93 9.37 4.16 7.11
N PRO A 94 8.67 5.30 6.95
CA PRO A 94 8.78 6.11 5.74
C PRO A 94 10.13 6.84 5.69
N VAL A 95 10.66 7.04 4.48
CA VAL A 95 11.79 7.93 4.25
C VAL A 95 11.37 9.38 4.53
N ALA A 96 12.15 10.09 5.36
CA ALA A 96 11.93 11.49 5.69
C ALA A 96 12.14 12.38 4.45
N PRO A 97 11.11 13.12 3.97
CA PRO A 97 11.23 13.93 2.76
C PRO A 97 12.23 15.09 2.87
N ASP A 98 12.50 15.56 4.08
CA ASP A 98 13.41 16.66 4.41
C ASP A 98 14.85 16.21 4.68
N ALA A 99 15.11 14.91 4.72
CA ALA A 99 16.45 14.33 4.88
C ALA A 99 16.72 13.24 3.82
N PRO A 100 16.67 13.57 2.52
CA PRO A 100 16.85 12.57 1.45
C PRO A 100 18.22 11.88 1.50
N ASP A 101 19.26 12.56 1.96
CA ASP A 101 20.61 11.98 2.09
C ASP A 101 20.70 10.92 3.18
N ALA A 102 19.74 10.90 4.13
CA ALA A 102 19.65 9.87 5.17
C ALA A 102 18.87 8.63 4.70
N ALA A 103 18.29 8.64 3.50
CA ALA A 103 17.58 7.49 2.97
C ALA A 103 18.55 6.32 2.70
N PRO A 104 18.10 5.06 2.87
CA PRO A 104 18.93 3.87 2.66
C PRO A 104 19.09 3.56 1.16
N TRP A 105 19.79 4.45 0.44
CA TRP A 105 19.92 4.39 -1.02
C TRP A 105 20.65 3.14 -1.51
N ALA A 106 21.64 2.66 -0.77
CA ALA A 106 22.40 1.47 -1.12
C ALA A 106 21.52 0.19 -1.05
N GLU A 107 20.71 0.09 0.00
CA GLU A 107 19.75 -0.99 0.19
C GLU A 107 18.64 -0.93 -0.85
N ALA A 108 18.10 0.27 -1.13
CA ALA A 108 17.12 0.49 -2.19
C ALA A 108 17.67 0.10 -3.58
N GLY A 109 18.92 0.47 -3.88
CA GLY A 109 19.60 0.08 -5.11
C GLY A 109 19.78 -1.43 -5.23
N SER A 110 20.11 -2.09 -4.11
CA SER A 110 20.21 -3.55 -4.05
C SER A 110 18.85 -4.24 -4.31
N LEU A 111 17.77 -3.71 -3.74
CA LEU A 111 16.41 -4.18 -4.02
C LEU A 111 16.05 -4.04 -5.49
N LEU A 112 16.35 -2.88 -6.09
CA LEU A 112 16.06 -2.60 -7.50
C LEU A 112 16.87 -3.51 -8.44
N ALA A 113 18.16 -3.75 -8.14
CA ALA A 113 18.99 -4.68 -8.90
C ALA A 113 18.42 -6.11 -8.87
N ARG A 114 17.99 -6.58 -7.70
CA ARG A 114 17.34 -7.89 -7.57
C ARG A 114 16.01 -7.96 -8.32
N LEU A 115 15.22 -6.90 -8.27
CA LEU A 115 13.96 -6.82 -9.02
C LEU A 115 14.20 -6.95 -10.53
N HIS A 116 15.19 -6.23 -11.08
CA HIS A 116 15.53 -6.27 -12.50
C HIS A 116 16.14 -7.60 -12.96
N ALA A 117 16.77 -8.35 -12.05
CA ALA A 117 17.32 -9.67 -12.34
C ALA A 117 16.25 -10.80 -12.29
N GLY A 118 15.02 -10.50 -11.86
CA GLY A 118 13.96 -11.49 -11.71
C GLY A 118 13.38 -11.98 -13.05
N PRO A 119 13.05 -13.27 -13.19
CA PRO A 119 12.47 -13.80 -14.42
C PRO A 119 10.99 -13.41 -14.55
N VAL A 120 10.70 -12.35 -15.31
CA VAL A 120 9.32 -11.82 -15.47
C VAL A 120 8.34 -12.85 -16.01
N GLY A 121 8.78 -13.79 -16.85
CA GLY A 121 7.93 -14.87 -17.37
C GLY A 121 7.50 -15.92 -16.34
N GLU A 122 8.00 -15.82 -15.11
CA GLU A 122 7.71 -16.73 -14.00
C GLU A 122 7.05 -16.00 -12.81
N LEU A 123 6.49 -14.80 -13.05
CA LEU A 123 5.75 -13.99 -12.08
C LEU A 123 4.26 -13.91 -12.42
#